data_AF-A0A2H2ZPW0-F1
#
_entry.id   AF-A0A2H2ZPW0-F1
#
_cell.length_a   1.000
_cell.length_b   1.000
_cell.length_c   1.000
_cell.angle_alpha   90.00
_cell.angle_beta   90.00
_cell.angle_gamma   90.00
#
_symmetry.space_group_name_H-M   'P 1'
#
loop_
_entity.id
_entity.type
_entity.pdbx_description
1 polymer ?
#
loop_
_entity_poly.entity_id
_entity_poly.type
_entity_poly.pdbx_seq_one_letter_code
_entity_poly.pdbx_strand_id
1 'polypeptide(L)'
;MATVQAPAAAPAAPAASAPSTAAPQTSSNGANGNRSKRPNPNNNSSSNRNWKQKKTKREKNITEGSSEEVLRYDIEALLESRKSGTNSEEAPVAAAADDDAQQQQEEEEALPAEGTETEVEVLELSSTGDGLAMRPGSDQVYVVPFTVPGDVARVKVFRHLRREKQTVADFVSVVKPSPLRDDARISCKYFASCGGCQFQMLDYAEQLRRKRAIVVKAFRNFANLPAELVPAVLDTVGSPLQYGYRTKLTPHFDGPPGFRPHRRNNNNKGGGPKPHFESCPDIGFMRKGQRKVMDIEDCPIGTDVVRLGMKRERERMQKEFGQYQRGATILLRENTQRYAVDDPAAPSQDSLPPYTVRTESEFGIDIKTCETDSKATTHEYIRDHHFTNPAGSFFQNNNSILPIFTDYIKQHVLPPPVTSSTSSSSEEVAPPSTSSPASSSSSSSSSEIKYLIDAYSGSGLFTITLASVFQHSTGIDIAADSIASARQNAALNGLGEDRCKFIAADAGELFKSVQYNPDQTTVILDPPRKGCDADFLGQLRRFGPRRVVYVSCNVHTQARDVGVLVRGEGEGRRYEIESLRGFDFFPQTGHVEGVAVLNRVEN
;
A
#
# COMPACT_ATOMS: atom_id res chain seq x y z
N MET A 1 -30.69 -40.36 -50.10
CA MET A 1 -31.46 -39.29 -50.75
C MET A 1 -32.24 -38.58 -49.64
N ALA A 2 -32.12 -37.29 -49.33
CA ALA A 2 -31.42 -36.17 -49.94
C ALA A 2 -31.13 -35.12 -48.84
N THR A 3 -30.03 -34.39 -49.04
CA THR A 3 -29.54 -33.17 -48.38
C THR A 3 -30.46 -31.96 -48.51
N VAL A 4 -30.57 -31.13 -47.45
CA VAL A 4 -30.73 -29.64 -47.49
C VAL A 4 -30.24 -29.10 -46.12
N GLN A 5 -28.99 -28.64 -45.95
CA GLN A 5 -28.41 -27.30 -46.16
C GLN A 5 -29.06 -26.15 -45.33
N ALA A 6 -28.32 -25.68 -44.32
CA ALA A 6 -28.64 -24.53 -43.46
C ALA A 6 -28.14 -23.20 -44.08
N PRO A 7 -28.81 -22.05 -43.83
CA PRO A 7 -28.30 -20.75 -44.24
C PRO A 7 -27.41 -20.11 -43.17
N ALA A 8 -26.35 -19.47 -43.64
CA ALA A 8 -25.36 -18.72 -42.88
C ALA A 8 -25.92 -17.41 -42.30
N ALA A 9 -25.56 -17.08 -41.06
CA ALA A 9 -25.81 -15.78 -40.44
C ALA A 9 -24.56 -14.89 -40.57
N ALA A 10 -24.77 -13.66 -41.04
CA ALA A 10 -23.77 -12.64 -41.31
C ALA A 10 -23.21 -11.98 -40.02
N PRO A 11 -21.97 -11.44 -40.05
CA PRO A 11 -21.37 -10.78 -38.90
C PRO A 11 -21.89 -9.34 -38.72
N ALA A 12 -22.25 -9.00 -37.48
CA ALA A 12 -22.64 -7.64 -37.09
C ALA A 12 -21.40 -6.74 -36.94
N ALA A 13 -21.41 -5.60 -37.61
CA ALA A 13 -20.43 -4.53 -37.49
C ALA A 13 -20.67 -3.67 -36.22
N PRO A 14 -19.63 -3.10 -35.60
CA PRO A 14 -19.79 -2.24 -34.43
C PRO A 14 -20.25 -0.83 -34.83
N ALA A 15 -21.33 -0.38 -34.20
CA ALA A 15 -21.91 0.93 -34.42
C ALA A 15 -21.04 2.04 -33.79
N ALA A 16 -20.69 3.00 -34.65
CA ALA A 16 -19.97 4.22 -34.31
C ALA A 16 -20.86 5.22 -33.55
N SER A 17 -20.22 5.92 -32.62
CA SER A 17 -20.69 7.09 -31.90
C SER A 17 -20.98 8.30 -32.81
N ALA A 18 -22.10 9.01 -32.56
CA ALA A 18 -22.30 10.43 -32.92
C ALA A 18 -23.51 11.00 -32.13
N PRO A 19 -23.81 12.32 -32.16
CA PRO A 19 -23.12 13.40 -31.45
C PRO A 19 -24.06 14.18 -30.50
N SER A 20 -23.47 14.89 -29.53
CA SER A 20 -24.19 15.80 -28.61
C SER A 20 -24.28 17.23 -29.17
N THR A 21 -25.47 17.83 -29.21
CA THR A 21 -25.64 19.30 -29.26
C THR A 21 -26.92 19.79 -28.57
N ALA A 22 -26.73 20.72 -27.61
CA ALA A 22 -27.53 21.90 -27.22
C ALA A 22 -28.99 21.72 -26.72
N ALA A 23 -29.52 22.41 -25.71
CA ALA A 23 -29.08 23.45 -24.76
C ALA A 23 -30.13 23.56 -23.61
N PRO A 24 -29.81 24.08 -22.42
CA PRO A 24 -30.81 24.41 -21.40
C PRO A 24 -31.21 25.90 -21.44
N GLN A 25 -32.50 26.16 -21.25
CA GLN A 25 -33.05 27.51 -21.13
C GLN A 25 -32.77 28.14 -19.76
N THR A 26 -32.61 29.46 -19.85
CA THR A 26 -32.29 30.46 -18.85
C THR A 26 -33.34 30.67 -17.76
N SER A 27 -32.89 30.90 -16.52
CA SER A 27 -33.47 31.95 -15.68
C SER A 27 -32.35 32.72 -14.97
N SER A 28 -32.39 34.03 -15.22
CA SER A 28 -31.65 35.14 -14.62
C SER A 28 -32.11 35.34 -13.16
N ASN A 29 -31.49 36.09 -12.24
CA ASN A 29 -30.40 37.07 -12.20
C ASN A 29 -30.10 37.26 -10.69
N GLY A 30 -28.87 37.61 -10.28
CA GLY A 30 -28.64 37.91 -8.86
C GLY A 30 -27.21 38.24 -8.42
N ALA A 31 -26.69 39.37 -8.88
CA ALA A 31 -25.74 40.27 -8.20
C ALA A 31 -24.35 39.74 -7.74
N ASN A 32 -23.36 40.25 -8.46
CA ASN A 32 -21.92 40.16 -8.28
C ASN A 32 -21.45 41.11 -7.14
N GLY A 33 -20.87 40.57 -6.07
CA GLY A 33 -20.35 41.32 -4.93
C GLY A 33 -18.82 41.22 -4.82
N ASN A 34 -18.15 42.20 -5.42
CA ASN A 34 -16.71 42.44 -5.38
C ASN A 34 -16.19 42.55 -3.94
N ARG A 35 -15.35 41.62 -3.45
CA ARG A 35 -14.64 41.77 -2.16
C ARG A 35 -13.14 41.98 -2.35
N SER A 36 -12.78 43.21 -1.99
CA SER A 36 -11.49 43.86 -1.91
C SER A 36 -10.41 43.08 -1.13
N LYS A 37 -9.18 43.15 -1.67
CA LYS A 37 -7.94 42.86 -0.95
C LYS A 37 -7.82 43.78 0.27
N ARG A 38 -7.76 43.21 1.47
CA ARG A 38 -7.37 43.93 2.70
C ARG A 38 -5.86 44.22 2.68
N PRO A 39 -5.41 45.45 2.96
CA PRO A 39 -3.99 45.76 3.15
C PRO A 39 -3.57 45.38 4.58
N ASN A 40 -2.35 44.85 4.71
CA ASN A 40 -1.73 44.52 5.98
C ASN A 40 -0.86 45.70 6.45
N PRO A 41 -1.13 46.37 7.58
CA PRO A 41 -0.28 47.42 8.10
C PRO A 41 0.50 46.90 9.31
N ASN A 42 1.77 46.57 9.13
CA ASN A 42 2.80 46.96 10.10
C ASN A 42 4.19 46.64 9.56
N ASN A 43 4.89 47.72 9.21
CA ASN A 43 6.31 47.73 8.99
C ASN A 43 6.89 48.71 10.01
N ASN A 44 7.56 48.21 11.06
CA ASN A 44 8.72 48.93 11.56
C ASN A 44 9.71 48.07 12.36
N SER A 45 10.95 48.15 11.88
CA SER A 45 12.23 48.15 12.59
C SER A 45 13.04 46.85 12.78
N SER A 46 14.28 46.99 12.29
CA SER A 46 15.58 46.42 12.72
C SER A 46 15.87 44.92 12.54
N SER A 47 16.54 44.64 11.42
CA SER A 47 17.84 43.95 11.33
C SER A 47 18.06 42.65 12.12
N ASN A 48 17.80 41.51 11.47
CA ASN A 48 18.82 40.47 11.33
C ASN A 48 18.51 39.59 10.11
N ARG A 49 19.21 39.81 8.98
CA ARG A 49 19.00 39.06 7.73
C ARG A 49 19.69 37.70 7.82
N ASN A 50 19.07 36.75 8.50
CA ASN A 50 19.33 35.34 8.24
C ASN A 50 18.76 34.99 6.87
N TRP A 51 19.64 34.81 5.89
CA TRP A 51 19.27 34.34 4.55
C TRP A 51 18.77 32.88 4.67
N LYS A 52 17.49 32.71 4.99
CA LYS A 52 16.81 31.42 4.89
C LYS A 52 16.86 31.00 3.42
N GLN A 53 17.75 30.06 3.09
CA GLN A 53 17.82 29.44 1.78
C GLN A 53 16.42 28.96 1.39
N LYS A 54 15.94 29.40 0.22
CA LYS A 54 14.65 28.95 -0.31
C LYS A 54 14.73 27.45 -0.58
N LYS A 55 13.92 26.67 0.14
CA LYS A 55 13.75 25.23 -0.10
C LYS A 55 13.56 24.93 -1.59
N THR A 56 14.25 23.92 -2.10
CA THR A 56 14.13 23.50 -3.51
C THR A 56 12.71 23.02 -3.82
N LYS A 57 12.30 22.98 -5.10
CA LYS A 57 10.97 22.49 -5.50
C LYS A 57 10.74 21.03 -5.06
N ARG A 58 11.81 20.24 -4.98
CA ARG A 58 11.81 18.87 -4.48
C ARG A 58 11.53 18.82 -2.98
N GLU A 59 12.27 19.59 -2.18
CA GLU A 59 12.03 19.70 -0.72
C GLU A 59 10.61 20.19 -0.35
N LYS A 60 9.98 21.00 -1.21
CA LYS A 60 8.59 21.45 -1.01
C LYS A 60 7.53 20.38 -1.29
N ASN A 61 7.90 19.31 -1.99
CA ASN A 61 6.99 18.25 -2.42
C ASN A 61 7.14 16.96 -1.59
N ILE A 62 8.08 16.91 -0.65
CA ILE A 62 8.22 15.77 0.27
C ILE A 62 7.05 15.83 1.25
N THR A 63 6.08 14.94 1.06
CA THR A 63 4.98 14.72 2.01
C THR A 63 5.39 13.69 3.05
N GLU A 64 4.82 13.81 4.24
CA GLU A 64 5.12 12.91 5.34
C GLU A 64 4.86 11.44 4.99
N GLY A 65 5.81 10.56 5.25
CA GLY A 65 5.73 9.13 4.91
C GLY A 65 5.82 8.82 3.41
N SER A 66 6.29 9.78 2.60
CA SER A 66 6.59 9.56 1.18
C SER A 66 7.87 8.73 0.99
N SER A 67 7.99 8.05 -0.15
CA SER A 67 9.19 7.27 -0.48
C SER A 67 10.47 8.11 -0.47
N GLU A 68 10.41 9.40 -0.83
CA GLU A 68 11.56 10.29 -0.77
C GLU A 68 11.99 10.59 0.67
N GLU A 69 11.04 10.77 1.59
CA GLU A 69 11.34 10.99 3.01
C GLU A 69 11.89 9.74 3.69
N VAL A 70 11.26 8.60 3.43
CA VAL A 70 11.68 7.30 3.97
C VAL A 70 13.12 7.00 3.56
N LEU A 71 13.42 7.19 2.27
CA LEU A 71 14.77 7.01 1.73
C LEU A 71 15.78 7.97 2.37
N ARG A 72 15.39 9.22 2.66
CA ARG A 72 16.27 10.18 3.34
C ARG A 72 16.65 9.68 4.73
N TYR A 73 15.69 9.21 5.54
CA TYR A 73 15.99 8.66 6.87
C TYR A 73 16.92 7.44 6.80
N ASP A 74 16.75 6.56 5.82
CA ASP A 74 17.65 5.41 5.64
C ASP A 74 19.07 5.83 5.23
N ILE A 75 19.21 6.85 4.37
CA ILE A 75 20.51 7.41 3.98
C ILE A 75 21.20 8.07 5.17
N GLU A 76 20.47 8.89 5.94
CA GLU A 76 21.01 9.56 7.14
C GLU A 76 21.49 8.53 8.17
N ALA A 77 20.70 7.48 8.44
CA ALA A 77 21.08 6.41 9.35
C ALA A 77 22.34 5.65 8.90
N LEU A 78 22.49 5.40 7.59
CA LEU A 78 23.69 4.76 7.04
C LEU A 78 24.94 5.66 7.20
N LEU A 79 24.79 6.97 6.98
CA LEU A 79 25.90 7.90 7.15
C LEU A 79 26.30 8.03 8.63
N GLU A 80 25.34 8.05 9.55
CA GLU A 80 25.58 8.10 11.00
C GLU A 80 26.29 6.84 11.52
N SER A 81 25.86 5.65 11.09
CA SER A 81 26.47 4.39 11.54
C SER A 81 27.95 4.29 11.15
N ARG A 82 28.34 4.84 10.00
CA ARG A 82 29.72 4.87 9.51
C ARG A 82 30.61 5.87 10.27
N LYS A 83 30.07 7.04 10.62
CA LYS A 83 30.79 8.03 11.46
C LYS A 83 31.11 7.47 12.85
N SER A 84 30.19 6.68 13.42
CA SER A 84 30.43 6.03 14.71
C SER A 84 31.46 4.90 14.64
N GLY A 85 31.59 4.22 13.49
CA GLY A 85 32.53 3.10 13.30
C GLY A 85 33.97 3.50 12.97
N THR A 86 34.23 4.78 12.65
CA THR A 86 35.58 5.29 12.34
C THR A 86 36.29 5.92 13.55
N ASN A 87 35.64 6.01 14.71
CA ASN A 87 36.18 6.61 15.94
C ASN A 87 36.69 5.60 16.99
N SER A 88 36.99 4.35 16.60
CA SER A 88 37.49 3.31 17.51
C SER A 88 38.89 2.80 17.12
N GLU A 89 39.87 3.70 17.00
CA GLU A 89 41.29 3.39 17.21
C GLU A 89 41.96 4.58 17.92
N GLU A 90 42.70 4.28 18.99
CA GLU A 90 43.25 5.22 19.96
C GLU A 90 44.35 6.15 19.40
N ALA A 91 44.26 7.44 19.72
CA ALA A 91 45.41 8.32 19.95
C ALA A 91 45.05 9.36 21.03
N PRO A 92 46.00 9.76 21.91
CA PRO A 92 45.69 10.28 23.23
C PRO A 92 45.24 11.74 23.23
N VAL A 93 44.41 12.04 24.22
CA VAL A 93 43.88 13.36 24.55
C VAL A 93 45.03 14.28 24.96
N ALA A 94 45.27 15.33 24.20
CA ALA A 94 46.04 16.50 24.63
C ALA A 94 45.14 17.73 24.66
N ALA A 95 45.24 18.42 25.79
CA ALA A 95 44.51 19.56 26.32
C ALA A 95 44.02 20.64 25.33
N ALA A 96 42.89 21.23 25.73
CA ALA A 96 42.25 22.42 25.20
C ALA A 96 43.18 23.65 25.13
N ALA A 97 43.13 24.36 24.01
CA ALA A 97 43.14 25.83 23.94
C ALA A 97 42.81 26.30 22.51
N ASP A 98 42.09 27.42 22.48
CA ASP A 98 41.93 28.41 21.41
C ASP A 98 41.05 28.11 20.19
N ASP A 99 39.81 28.56 20.38
CA ASP A 99 38.87 29.18 19.45
C ASP A 99 39.59 30.12 18.45
N ASP A 100 39.92 29.60 17.26
CA ASP A 100 40.17 30.46 16.11
C ASP A 100 39.74 29.83 14.79
N ALA A 101 39.16 30.66 13.94
CA ALA A 101 38.40 30.30 12.76
C ALA A 101 39.25 29.57 11.70
N GLN A 102 39.12 28.25 11.62
CA GLN A 102 39.46 27.49 10.41
C GLN A 102 38.18 27.08 9.69
N GLN A 103 37.81 27.88 8.70
CA GLN A 103 37.05 27.39 7.55
C GLN A 103 37.92 26.34 6.85
N GLN A 104 37.83 25.09 7.29
CA GLN A 104 38.28 23.97 6.48
C GLN A 104 37.44 23.99 5.20
N GLN A 105 38.06 24.35 4.09
CA GLN A 105 37.56 24.00 2.77
C GLN A 105 37.53 22.47 2.75
N GLU A 106 36.38 21.87 3.05
CA GLU A 106 36.13 20.47 2.72
C GLU A 106 36.40 20.35 1.20
N GLU A 107 37.49 19.70 0.82
CA GLU A 107 37.76 19.37 -0.57
C GLU A 107 36.56 18.56 -1.09
N GLU A 108 35.77 19.19 -1.95
CA GLU A 108 34.53 18.59 -2.45
C GLU A 108 34.88 17.30 -3.21
N GLU A 109 34.39 16.15 -2.73
CA GLU A 109 34.73 14.84 -3.29
C GLU A 109 34.55 14.83 -4.82
N ALA A 110 35.57 14.34 -5.53
CA ALA A 110 35.52 14.12 -6.97
C ALA A 110 34.57 12.95 -7.31
N LEU A 111 33.30 13.28 -7.55
CA LEU A 111 32.28 12.34 -8.01
C LEU A 111 32.45 12.01 -9.50
N PRO A 112 32.09 10.78 -9.95
CA PRO A 112 32.11 10.42 -11.37
C PRO A 112 31.19 11.33 -12.19
N ALA A 113 31.45 11.47 -13.49
CA ALA A 113 30.58 12.26 -14.34
C ALA A 113 29.20 11.60 -14.50
N GLU A 114 28.13 12.40 -14.53
CA GLU A 114 26.78 11.91 -14.86
C GLU A 114 26.79 11.24 -16.24
N GLY A 115 26.16 10.08 -16.34
CA GLY A 115 26.14 9.23 -17.52
C GLY A 115 27.29 8.23 -17.63
N THR A 116 28.31 8.30 -16.77
CA THR A 116 29.39 7.29 -16.74
C THR A 116 29.05 6.10 -15.84
N GLU A 117 29.70 4.97 -16.10
CA GLU A 117 29.60 3.78 -15.26
C GLU A 117 30.68 3.78 -14.16
N THR A 118 30.31 3.29 -12.99
CA THR A 118 31.22 3.12 -11.85
C THR A 118 30.82 1.89 -11.04
N GLU A 119 31.73 1.38 -10.22
CA GLU A 119 31.47 0.25 -9.32
C GLU A 119 31.22 0.75 -7.90
N VAL A 120 30.21 0.17 -7.25
CA VAL A 120 29.80 0.52 -5.89
C VAL A 120 29.55 -0.75 -5.09
N GLU A 121 29.85 -0.70 -3.80
CA GLU A 121 29.54 -1.76 -2.85
C GLU A 121 28.23 -1.43 -2.14
N VAL A 122 27.29 -2.36 -2.19
CA VAL A 122 25.95 -2.21 -1.59
C VAL A 122 26.04 -2.59 -0.13
N LEU A 123 25.72 -1.65 0.76
CA LEU A 123 25.89 -1.79 2.20
C LEU A 123 24.59 -2.19 2.88
N GLU A 124 23.48 -1.59 2.45
CA GLU A 124 22.16 -1.80 3.03
C GLU A 124 21.07 -1.82 1.96
N LEU A 125 19.89 -2.32 2.33
CA LEU A 125 18.65 -2.09 1.58
C LEU A 125 17.85 -1.00 2.27
N SER A 126 17.45 0.00 1.51
CA SER A 126 16.49 1.00 1.95
C SER A 126 15.12 0.36 2.17
N SER A 127 14.29 1.05 2.96
CA SER A 127 12.90 0.66 3.21
C SER A 127 12.02 0.79 1.96
N THR A 128 12.50 1.48 0.91
CA THR A 128 11.85 1.54 -0.41
C THR A 128 12.27 0.40 -1.34
N GLY A 129 13.18 -0.49 -0.90
CA GLY A 129 13.61 -1.68 -1.63
C GLY A 129 14.76 -1.46 -2.62
N ASP A 130 15.38 -0.28 -2.62
CA ASP A 130 16.59 0.01 -3.41
C ASP A 130 17.84 -0.15 -2.53
N GLY A 131 18.95 -0.63 -3.09
CA GLY A 131 20.22 -0.74 -2.40
C GLY A 131 20.84 0.63 -2.11
N LEU A 132 21.44 0.77 -0.93
CA LEU A 132 22.25 1.91 -0.54
C LEU A 132 23.72 1.49 -0.61
N ALA A 133 24.43 2.06 -1.58
CA ALA A 133 25.78 1.66 -1.93
C ALA A 133 26.75 2.83 -1.82
N MET A 134 28.04 2.55 -1.70
CA MET A 134 29.08 3.58 -1.65
C MET A 134 30.29 3.12 -2.46
N ARG A 135 31.09 4.08 -2.92
CA ARG A 135 32.45 3.80 -3.41
C ARG A 135 33.41 3.73 -2.22
N PRO A 136 34.50 2.95 -2.32
CA PRO A 136 35.56 2.99 -1.30
C PRO A 136 36.06 4.42 -1.05
N GLY A 137 36.12 4.83 0.21
CA GLY A 137 36.57 6.17 0.61
C GLY A 137 35.62 7.34 0.27
N SER A 138 34.43 7.06 -0.26
CA SER A 138 33.42 8.07 -0.58
C SER A 138 32.42 8.23 0.56
N ASP A 139 31.91 9.46 0.71
CA ASP A 139 30.83 9.83 1.62
C ASP A 139 29.47 9.94 0.91
N GLN A 140 29.46 9.66 -0.39
CA GLN A 140 28.30 9.79 -1.26
C GLN A 140 27.53 8.45 -1.33
N VAL A 141 26.24 8.48 -0.98
CA VAL A 141 25.37 7.29 -1.01
C VAL A 141 24.70 7.15 -2.37
N TYR A 142 24.95 6.04 -3.04
CA TYR A 142 24.34 5.65 -4.31
C TYR A 142 23.08 4.83 -4.04
N VAL A 143 21.94 5.27 -4.60
CA VAL A 143 20.68 4.54 -4.55
C VAL A 143 20.56 3.70 -5.81
N VAL A 144 20.64 2.38 -5.64
CA VAL A 144 20.83 1.41 -6.72
C VAL A 144 19.72 0.36 -6.71
N PRO A 145 18.83 0.34 -7.72
CA PRO A 145 17.80 -0.69 -7.84
C PRO A 145 18.37 -2.10 -7.99
N PHE A 146 17.58 -3.12 -7.66
CA PHE A 146 17.85 -4.54 -7.98
C PHE A 146 19.17 -5.11 -7.42
N THR A 147 19.62 -4.54 -6.32
CA THR A 147 20.81 -4.98 -5.59
C THR A 147 20.48 -5.33 -4.15
N VAL A 148 21.35 -6.10 -3.50
CA VAL A 148 21.21 -6.51 -2.10
C VAL A 148 22.52 -6.26 -1.34
N PRO A 149 22.49 -6.18 0.01
CA PRO A 149 23.69 -5.90 0.80
C PRO A 149 24.78 -6.95 0.54
N GLY A 150 26.00 -6.48 0.30
CA GLY A 150 27.17 -7.29 -0.08
C GLY A 150 27.38 -7.44 -1.59
N ASP A 151 26.46 -6.98 -2.45
CA ASP A 151 26.69 -6.93 -3.89
C ASP A 151 27.77 -5.86 -4.20
N VAL A 152 28.70 -6.18 -5.10
CA VAL A 152 29.43 -5.15 -5.86
C VAL A 152 28.74 -5.00 -7.20
N ALA A 153 28.18 -3.83 -7.45
CA ALA A 153 27.38 -3.55 -8.63
C ALA A 153 28.07 -2.54 -9.54
N ARG A 154 27.97 -2.77 -10.85
CA ARG A 154 28.24 -1.75 -11.86
C ARG A 154 26.98 -0.94 -12.07
N VAL A 155 27.11 0.37 -11.96
CA VAL A 155 25.99 1.30 -12.02
C VAL A 155 26.30 2.45 -12.95
N LYS A 156 25.27 2.96 -13.62
CA LYS A 156 25.38 4.18 -14.44
C LYS A 156 24.87 5.36 -13.63
N VAL A 157 25.72 6.35 -13.42
CA VAL A 157 25.35 7.57 -12.68
C VAL A 157 24.26 8.31 -13.45
N PHE A 158 23.08 8.47 -12.85
CA PHE A 158 22.00 9.25 -13.45
C PHE A 158 22.05 10.71 -13.00
N ARG A 159 22.09 10.94 -11.68
CA ARG A 159 22.10 12.31 -11.13
C ARG A 159 22.73 12.37 -9.75
N HIS A 160 23.54 13.39 -9.51
CA HIS A 160 24.01 13.74 -8.17
C HIS A 160 23.10 14.74 -7.45
N LEU A 161 22.87 14.46 -6.17
CA LEU A 161 22.14 15.28 -5.22
C LEU A 161 23.11 15.60 -4.08
N ARG A 162 24.04 16.51 -4.38
CA ARG A 162 25.21 16.80 -3.54
C ARG A 162 24.83 17.29 -2.13
N ARG A 163 23.77 18.08 -2.01
CA ARG A 163 23.30 18.59 -0.71
C ARG A 163 22.77 17.49 0.20
N GLU A 164 22.18 16.47 -0.40
CA GLU A 164 21.62 15.32 0.29
C GLU A 164 22.62 14.14 0.39
N LYS A 165 23.90 14.35 0.01
CA LYS A 165 24.93 13.30 -0.11
C LYS A 165 24.44 12.04 -0.85
N GLN A 166 23.57 12.24 -1.84
CA GLN A 166 22.85 11.17 -2.52
C GLN A 166 23.16 11.15 -4.03
N THR A 167 23.37 9.98 -4.62
CA THR A 167 23.45 9.76 -6.06
C THR A 167 22.34 8.81 -6.48
N VAL A 168 21.55 9.17 -7.49
CA VAL A 168 20.62 8.23 -8.13
C VAL A 168 21.37 7.56 -9.26
N ALA A 169 21.35 6.22 -9.30
CA ALA A 169 22.05 5.46 -10.33
C ALA A 169 21.15 4.37 -10.93
N ASP A 170 21.34 4.13 -12.22
CA ASP A 170 20.72 3.01 -12.91
C ASP A 170 21.56 1.75 -12.70
N PHE A 171 20.91 0.64 -12.42
CA PHE A 171 21.55 -0.67 -12.34
C PHE A 171 22.03 -1.12 -13.73
N VAL A 172 23.29 -1.56 -13.84
CA VAL A 172 23.84 -2.14 -15.09
C VAL A 172 24.03 -3.64 -14.92
N SER A 173 24.83 -4.07 -13.93
CA SER A 173 25.06 -5.48 -13.64
C SER A 173 25.62 -5.69 -12.23
N VAL A 174 25.59 -6.93 -11.76
CA VAL A 174 26.39 -7.33 -10.59
C VAL A 174 27.75 -7.80 -11.07
N VAL A 175 28.80 -7.23 -10.47
CA VAL A 175 30.20 -7.61 -10.69
C VAL A 175 30.58 -8.74 -9.74
N LYS A 176 30.16 -8.66 -8.47
CA LYS A 176 30.34 -9.71 -7.47
C LYS A 176 29.05 -9.88 -6.66
N PRO A 177 28.40 -11.06 -6.69
CA PRO A 177 27.16 -11.28 -5.96
C PRO A 177 27.41 -11.45 -4.45
N SER A 178 26.49 -10.91 -3.66
CA SER A 178 26.36 -11.19 -2.23
C SER A 178 25.95 -12.65 -1.99
N PRO A 179 26.30 -13.26 -0.84
CA PRO A 179 25.70 -14.52 -0.38
C PRO A 179 24.17 -14.49 -0.26
N LEU A 180 23.57 -13.31 -0.14
CA LEU A 180 22.11 -13.14 -0.11
C LEU A 180 21.44 -13.23 -1.49
N ARG A 181 22.23 -13.12 -2.57
CA ARG A 181 21.74 -13.07 -3.94
C ARG A 181 21.79 -14.45 -4.58
N ASP A 182 20.66 -14.88 -5.14
CA ASP A 182 20.59 -16.01 -6.05
C ASP A 182 19.65 -15.71 -7.22
N ASP A 183 20.24 -15.50 -8.38
CA ASP A 183 19.50 -15.17 -9.60
C ASP A 183 18.73 -16.38 -10.17
N ALA A 184 19.00 -17.62 -9.73
CA ALA A 184 18.22 -18.78 -10.14
C ALA A 184 16.77 -18.76 -9.61
N ARG A 185 16.49 -17.95 -8.59
CA ARG A 185 15.13 -17.71 -8.04
C ARG A 185 14.29 -16.75 -8.89
N ILE A 186 14.92 -15.99 -9.78
CA ILE A 186 14.26 -14.98 -10.61
C ILE A 186 13.36 -15.66 -11.63
N SER A 187 12.05 -15.57 -11.44
CA SER A 187 11.06 -16.16 -12.35
C SER A 187 10.66 -15.22 -13.49
N CYS A 188 11.00 -13.94 -13.42
CA CYS A 188 10.64 -12.94 -14.42
C CYS A 188 11.85 -12.48 -15.23
N LYS A 189 11.82 -12.71 -16.55
CA LYS A 189 12.87 -12.26 -17.48
C LYS A 189 13.03 -10.73 -17.57
N TYR A 190 12.06 -9.96 -17.04
CA TYR A 190 12.06 -8.50 -16.98
C TYR A 190 12.51 -7.94 -15.62
N PHE A 191 12.83 -8.81 -14.66
CA PHE A 191 13.48 -8.40 -13.44
C PHE A 191 14.79 -7.65 -13.76
N ALA A 192 15.19 -6.72 -12.91
CA ALA A 192 16.27 -5.76 -13.17
C ALA A 192 16.00 -4.68 -14.24
N SER A 193 14.78 -4.58 -14.76
CA SER A 193 14.37 -3.48 -15.65
C SER A 193 12.97 -2.95 -15.37
N CYS A 194 12.01 -3.83 -15.12
CA CYS A 194 10.64 -3.47 -14.75
C CYS A 194 10.59 -2.86 -13.34
N GLY A 195 9.81 -1.80 -13.14
CA GLY A 195 9.64 -1.16 -11.82
C GLY A 195 8.78 -1.93 -10.81
N GLY A 196 8.25 -3.11 -11.18
CA GLY A 196 7.24 -3.83 -10.38
C GLY A 196 7.77 -4.61 -9.17
N CYS A 197 8.84 -5.40 -9.35
CA CYS A 197 9.41 -6.27 -8.30
C CYS A 197 10.82 -5.81 -7.93
N GLN A 198 11.19 -5.96 -6.66
CA GLN A 198 12.50 -5.56 -6.14
C GLN A 198 13.33 -6.75 -5.63
N PHE A 199 12.69 -7.86 -5.23
CA PHE A 199 13.33 -8.87 -4.36
C PHE A 199 13.39 -10.30 -4.95
N GLN A 200 13.18 -10.50 -6.26
CA GLN A 200 13.14 -11.86 -6.84
C GLN A 200 14.43 -12.67 -6.66
N MET A 201 15.57 -11.99 -6.45
CA MET A 201 16.87 -12.62 -6.19
C MET A 201 17.09 -13.02 -4.73
N LEU A 202 16.20 -12.62 -3.81
CA LEU A 202 16.29 -12.93 -2.38
C LEU A 202 15.51 -14.19 -2.05
N ASP A 203 16.04 -14.97 -1.12
CA ASP A 203 15.27 -16.02 -0.44
C ASP A 203 14.03 -15.44 0.24
N TYR A 204 12.92 -16.19 0.22
CA TYR A 204 11.65 -15.67 0.72
C TYR A 204 11.70 -15.33 2.22
N ALA A 205 12.42 -16.11 3.03
CA ALA A 205 12.58 -15.81 4.45
C ALA A 205 13.36 -14.50 4.68
N GLU A 206 14.30 -14.17 3.79
CA GLU A 206 14.99 -12.88 3.81
C GLU A 206 14.04 -11.73 3.42
N GLN A 207 13.13 -11.93 2.46
CA GLN A 207 12.11 -10.92 2.13
C GLN A 207 11.23 -10.60 3.34
N LEU A 208 10.79 -11.61 4.09
CA LEU A 208 9.97 -11.44 5.30
C LEU A 208 10.73 -10.71 6.41
N ARG A 209 12.00 -11.05 6.63
CA ARG A 209 12.89 -10.36 7.58
C ARG A 209 13.07 -8.89 7.21
N ARG A 210 13.25 -8.57 5.93
CA ARG A 210 13.37 -7.19 5.45
C ARG A 210 12.07 -6.41 5.65
N LYS A 211 10.91 -7.01 5.33
CA LYS A 211 9.60 -6.38 5.57
C LYS A 211 9.37 -6.08 7.04
N ARG A 212 9.79 -6.96 7.94
CA ARG A 212 9.76 -6.70 9.39
C ARG A 212 10.62 -5.50 9.74
N ALA A 213 11.85 -5.44 9.21
CA ALA A 213 12.76 -4.32 9.44
C ALA A 213 12.18 -2.98 8.95
N ILE A 214 11.40 -2.97 7.86
CA ILE A 214 10.69 -1.77 7.38
C ILE A 214 9.70 -1.27 8.44
N VAL A 215 8.91 -2.16 9.05
CA VAL A 215 7.98 -1.79 10.14
C VAL A 215 8.74 -1.25 11.36
N VAL A 216 9.85 -1.91 11.75
CA VAL A 216 10.70 -1.44 12.85
C VAL A 216 11.22 -0.02 12.59
N LYS A 217 11.78 0.23 11.40
CA LYS A 217 12.29 1.55 10.99
C LYS A 217 11.16 2.58 10.93
N ALA A 218 9.99 2.21 10.46
CA ALA A 218 8.83 3.10 10.41
C ALA A 218 8.43 3.61 11.80
N PHE A 219 8.27 2.71 12.78
CA PHE A 219 7.91 3.12 14.14
C PHE A 219 9.04 3.88 14.84
N ARG A 220 10.31 3.53 14.61
CA ARG A 220 11.45 4.28 15.13
C ARG A 220 11.47 5.73 14.63
N ASN A 221 11.21 5.95 13.34
CA ASN A 221 11.48 7.24 12.70
C ASN A 221 10.25 8.15 12.59
N PHE A 222 9.03 7.59 12.60
CA PHE A 222 7.81 8.35 12.31
C PHE A 222 6.81 8.37 13.47
N ALA A 223 6.90 7.47 14.45
CA ALA A 223 5.93 7.44 15.53
C ALA A 223 6.09 8.61 16.51
N ASN A 224 7.28 9.21 16.62
CA ASN A 224 7.61 10.22 17.63
C ASN A 224 7.22 9.71 19.04
N LEU A 225 7.69 8.50 19.36
CA LEU A 225 7.48 7.84 20.64
C LEU A 225 8.83 7.42 21.23
N PRO A 226 8.98 7.45 22.56
CA PRO A 226 10.06 6.75 23.23
C PRO A 226 10.06 5.25 22.87
N ALA A 227 11.25 4.64 22.78
CA ALA A 227 11.39 3.27 22.33
C ALA A 227 10.68 2.26 23.24
N GLU A 228 10.59 2.56 24.54
CA GLU A 228 9.90 1.76 25.55
C GLU A 228 8.38 1.70 25.36
N LEU A 229 7.78 2.63 24.61
CA LEU A 229 6.34 2.60 24.29
C LEU A 229 6.03 1.82 23.01
N VAL A 230 7.05 1.41 22.26
CA VAL A 230 6.89 0.65 21.02
C VAL A 230 7.24 -0.80 21.30
N PRO A 231 6.27 -1.74 21.30
CA PRO A 231 6.57 -3.14 21.53
C PRO A 231 7.43 -3.70 20.40
N ALA A 232 8.09 -4.83 20.67
CA ALA A 232 8.84 -5.53 19.65
C ALA A 232 7.93 -5.89 18.47
N VAL A 233 8.33 -5.50 17.26
CA VAL A 233 7.61 -5.87 16.04
C VAL A 233 7.73 -7.38 15.85
N LEU A 234 6.59 -8.05 15.69
CA LEU A 234 6.50 -9.49 15.47
C LEU A 234 6.99 -9.87 14.07
N ASP A 235 7.17 -11.17 13.84
CA ASP A 235 7.55 -11.68 12.52
C ASP A 235 6.50 -11.40 11.45
N THR A 236 6.97 -11.02 10.27
CA THR A 236 6.12 -10.79 9.10
C THR A 236 5.46 -12.09 8.68
N VAL A 237 4.14 -12.09 8.53
CA VAL A 237 3.39 -13.23 8.02
C VAL A 237 3.52 -13.29 6.50
N GLY A 238 3.99 -14.42 5.98
CA GLY A 238 4.16 -14.65 4.56
C GLY A 238 2.84 -14.93 3.83
N SER A 239 2.82 -14.61 2.53
CA SER A 239 1.79 -15.03 1.60
C SER A 239 1.91 -16.54 1.33
N PRO A 240 0.78 -17.28 1.24
CA PRO A 240 0.82 -18.67 0.79
C PRO A 240 1.41 -18.84 -0.62
N LEU A 241 1.20 -17.85 -1.49
CA LEU A 241 1.73 -17.83 -2.85
C LEU A 241 2.72 -16.68 -3.03
N GLN A 242 3.93 -17.00 -3.53
CA GLN A 242 4.99 -16.03 -3.84
C GLN A 242 4.94 -15.48 -5.28
N TYR A 243 4.28 -16.23 -6.16
CA TYR A 243 3.99 -15.94 -7.57
C TYR A 243 2.55 -16.37 -7.85
N GLY A 244 1.96 -15.95 -8.97
CA GLY A 244 0.59 -16.36 -9.30
C GLY A 244 -0.49 -15.85 -8.33
N TYR A 245 -0.19 -14.84 -7.51
CA TYR A 245 -1.09 -14.38 -6.44
C TYR A 245 -1.95 -13.17 -6.86
N ARG A 246 -1.51 -12.42 -7.87
CA ARG A 246 -2.02 -11.09 -8.18
C ARG A 246 -3.25 -11.15 -9.08
N THR A 247 -4.42 -10.88 -8.52
CA THR A 247 -5.73 -10.95 -9.21
C THR A 247 -6.02 -9.74 -10.10
N LYS A 248 -5.20 -8.68 -10.05
CA LYS A 248 -5.33 -7.49 -10.93
C LYS A 248 -3.99 -6.98 -11.42
N LEU A 249 -3.89 -6.86 -12.74
CA LEU A 249 -2.82 -6.16 -13.42
C LEU A 249 -3.41 -5.04 -14.27
N THR A 250 -2.63 -3.98 -14.44
CA THR A 250 -3.03 -2.81 -15.24
C THR A 250 -1.89 -2.42 -16.18
N PRO A 251 -1.49 -3.26 -17.14
CA PRO A 251 -0.51 -2.88 -18.15
C PRO A 251 -0.98 -1.64 -18.91
N HIS A 252 -0.03 -0.87 -19.42
CA HIS A 252 -0.27 0.36 -20.15
C HIS A 252 0.55 0.39 -21.43
N PHE A 253 0.17 1.28 -22.34
CA PHE A 253 0.96 1.64 -23.50
C PHE A 253 1.01 3.15 -23.64
N ASP A 254 2.15 3.66 -24.12
CA ASP A 254 2.36 5.08 -24.34
C ASP A 254 1.56 5.58 -25.56
N GLY A 255 1.30 6.89 -25.62
CA GLY A 255 0.65 7.51 -26.79
C GLY A 255 1.52 7.46 -28.03
N PRO A 256 0.93 7.60 -29.24
CA PRO A 256 1.69 7.55 -30.48
C PRO A 256 2.74 8.66 -30.53
N PRO A 257 3.86 8.47 -31.26
CA PRO A 257 4.89 9.48 -31.42
C PRO A 257 4.32 10.86 -31.79
N GLY A 258 4.79 11.91 -31.13
CA GLY A 258 4.28 13.28 -31.32
C GLY A 258 3.03 13.62 -30.51
N PHE A 259 2.40 12.66 -29.83
CA PHE A 259 1.31 12.94 -28.89
C PHE A 259 1.79 13.84 -27.74
N ARG A 260 1.07 14.95 -27.50
CA ARG A 260 1.31 15.86 -26.37
C ARG A 260 0.03 16.02 -25.54
N PRO A 261 0.06 15.74 -24.22
CA PRO A 261 -1.09 15.97 -23.34
C PRO A 261 -1.52 17.45 -23.37
N HIS A 262 -2.83 17.67 -23.37
CA HIS A 262 -3.51 18.95 -23.66
C HIS A 262 -3.07 20.16 -22.81
N ARG A 263 -2.36 19.95 -21.70
CA ARG A 263 -1.99 21.01 -20.73
C ARG A 263 -0.90 21.98 -21.21
N ARG A 264 -0.30 21.75 -22.40
CA ARG A 264 0.64 22.66 -23.07
C ARG A 264 0.06 23.35 -24.31
N ASN A 265 -1.23 23.18 -24.57
CA ASN A 265 -1.81 23.42 -25.90
C ASN A 265 -2.87 24.55 -25.98
N ASN A 266 -2.85 25.53 -25.07
CA ASN A 266 -3.74 26.70 -25.20
C ASN A 266 -3.46 27.56 -26.46
N ASN A 267 -2.38 27.29 -27.21
CA ASN A 267 -2.00 28.05 -28.40
C ASN A 267 -2.05 27.28 -29.72
N ASN A 268 -2.49 26.02 -29.77
CA ASN A 268 -2.44 25.26 -31.03
C ASN A 268 -3.78 25.22 -31.75
N LYS A 269 -4.08 26.33 -32.45
CA LYS A 269 -5.01 26.41 -33.58
C LYS A 269 -4.39 25.73 -34.83
N GLY A 270 -3.99 24.46 -34.73
CA GLY A 270 -3.28 23.76 -35.79
C GLY A 270 -4.05 22.54 -36.30
N GLY A 271 -4.69 22.66 -37.48
CA GLY A 271 -5.36 21.58 -38.21
C GLY A 271 -4.40 20.56 -38.84
N GLY A 272 -3.38 20.12 -38.10
CA GLY A 272 -2.47 19.05 -38.53
C GLY A 272 -3.09 17.66 -38.36
N PRO A 273 -2.58 16.63 -39.08
CA PRO A 273 -3.05 15.26 -38.92
C PRO A 273 -2.88 14.79 -37.47
N LYS A 274 -3.91 14.13 -36.94
CA LYS A 274 -3.87 13.59 -35.58
C LYS A 274 -2.79 12.49 -35.50
N PRO A 275 -1.97 12.48 -34.44
CA PRO A 275 -1.03 11.38 -34.21
C PRO A 275 -1.76 10.03 -34.21
N HIS A 276 -1.20 9.05 -34.91
CA HIS A 276 -1.69 7.67 -34.95
C HIS A 276 -0.53 6.70 -34.76
N PHE A 277 -0.84 5.46 -34.40
CA PHE A 277 0.14 4.40 -34.27
C PHE A 277 0.42 3.78 -35.64
N GLU A 278 1.71 3.69 -36.01
CA GLU A 278 2.16 3.00 -37.23
C GLU A 278 2.24 1.47 -37.04
N SER A 279 2.47 1.03 -35.80
CA SER A 279 2.50 -0.36 -35.37
C SER A 279 1.89 -0.49 -33.96
N CYS A 280 1.57 -1.72 -33.57
CA CYS A 280 1.13 -2.01 -32.20
C CYS A 280 2.19 -1.50 -31.20
N PRO A 281 1.83 -0.64 -30.23
CA PRO A 281 2.78 -0.10 -29.28
C PRO A 281 3.26 -1.16 -28.28
N ASP A 282 4.38 -0.88 -27.62
CA ASP A 282 4.81 -1.63 -26.44
C ASP A 282 3.71 -1.61 -25.37
N ILE A 283 3.34 -2.79 -24.88
CA ILE A 283 2.32 -2.96 -23.83
C ILE A 283 2.97 -3.62 -22.63
N GLY A 284 2.88 -2.98 -21.46
CA GLY A 284 3.44 -3.55 -20.25
C GLY A 284 3.49 -2.55 -19.11
N PHE A 285 4.63 -2.47 -18.44
CA PHE A 285 4.81 -1.67 -17.24
C PHE A 285 5.97 -0.69 -17.38
N MET A 286 6.04 0.28 -16.48
CA MET A 286 7.09 1.29 -16.48
C MET A 286 8.47 0.68 -16.22
N ARG A 287 9.47 1.10 -17.01
CA ARG A 287 10.89 0.85 -16.69
C ARG A 287 11.26 1.55 -15.37
N LYS A 288 12.00 0.87 -14.50
CA LYS A 288 12.50 1.46 -13.24
C LYS A 288 13.31 2.72 -13.55
N GLY A 289 13.05 3.80 -12.80
CA GLY A 289 13.72 5.09 -12.96
C GLY A 289 13.24 5.93 -14.15
N GLN A 290 12.40 5.40 -15.05
CA GLN A 290 12.01 6.09 -16.28
C GLN A 290 10.49 6.17 -16.45
N ARG A 291 10.02 7.25 -17.09
CA ARG A 291 8.62 7.41 -17.48
C ARG A 291 8.36 6.84 -18.89
N LYS A 292 8.82 5.61 -19.13
CA LYS A 292 8.66 4.90 -20.41
C LYS A 292 8.11 3.50 -20.16
N VAL A 293 7.11 3.11 -20.96
CA VAL A 293 6.56 1.74 -20.94
C VAL A 293 7.57 0.78 -21.55
N MET A 294 7.70 -0.41 -20.94
CA MET A 294 8.39 -1.56 -21.51
C MET A 294 7.38 -2.55 -22.06
N ASP A 295 7.71 -3.18 -23.19
CA ASP A 295 6.92 -4.30 -23.68
C ASP A 295 7.12 -5.52 -22.79
N ILE A 296 6.04 -6.00 -22.17
CA ILE A 296 6.02 -7.12 -21.24
C ILE A 296 4.82 -8.01 -21.61
N GLU A 297 5.10 -9.20 -22.13
CA GLU A 297 4.07 -10.14 -22.57
C GLU A 297 3.49 -10.99 -21.44
N ASP A 298 4.23 -11.15 -20.35
CA ASP A 298 3.83 -11.98 -19.22
C ASP A 298 4.34 -11.41 -17.88
N CYS A 299 3.57 -11.66 -16.82
CA CYS A 299 3.90 -11.21 -15.48
C CYS A 299 3.69 -12.37 -14.48
N PRO A 300 4.76 -13.05 -14.03
CA PRO A 300 4.65 -14.27 -13.21
C PRO A 300 3.97 -14.09 -11.85
N ILE A 301 3.84 -12.86 -11.35
CA ILE A 301 3.10 -12.59 -10.11
C ILE A 301 1.59 -12.56 -10.33
N GLY A 302 1.11 -12.37 -11.56
CA GLY A 302 -0.31 -12.43 -11.92
C GLY A 302 -0.84 -13.85 -11.86
N THR A 303 -2.08 -14.04 -11.44
CA THR A 303 -2.73 -15.35 -11.49
C THR A 303 -2.77 -15.89 -12.92
N ASP A 304 -2.88 -17.21 -13.10
CA ASP A 304 -2.85 -17.82 -14.44
C ASP A 304 -3.90 -17.24 -15.38
N VAL A 305 -5.11 -16.97 -14.86
CA VAL A 305 -6.17 -16.37 -15.67
C VAL A 305 -5.87 -14.91 -16.06
N VAL A 306 -5.22 -14.14 -15.18
CA VAL A 306 -4.79 -12.77 -15.49
C VAL A 306 -3.67 -12.77 -16.54
N ARG A 307 -2.76 -13.75 -16.47
CA ARG A 307 -1.71 -13.96 -17.49
C ARG A 307 -2.30 -14.37 -18.84
N LEU A 308 -3.30 -15.25 -18.84
CA LEU A 308 -4.09 -15.58 -20.03
C LEU A 308 -4.85 -14.36 -20.58
N GLY A 309 -5.39 -13.51 -19.69
CA GLY A 309 -5.98 -12.22 -20.05
C GLY A 309 -4.98 -11.29 -20.74
N MET A 310 -3.76 -11.17 -20.21
CA MET A 310 -2.68 -10.41 -20.86
C MET A 310 -2.44 -10.90 -22.29
N LYS A 311 -2.34 -12.22 -22.49
CA LYS A 311 -2.17 -12.81 -23.83
C LYS A 311 -3.33 -12.46 -24.76
N ARG A 312 -4.58 -12.63 -24.31
CA ARG A 312 -5.79 -12.28 -25.07
C ARG A 312 -5.81 -10.80 -25.47
N GLU A 313 -5.51 -9.91 -24.53
CA GLU A 313 -5.52 -8.46 -24.77
C GLU A 313 -4.40 -8.02 -25.72
N ARG A 314 -3.24 -8.68 -25.68
CA ARG A 314 -2.18 -8.44 -26.66
C ARG A 314 -2.60 -8.87 -28.07
N GLU A 315 -3.22 -10.04 -28.23
CA GLU A 315 -3.76 -10.49 -29.52
C GLU A 315 -4.83 -9.53 -30.08
N ARG A 316 -5.68 -8.99 -29.20
CA ARG A 316 -6.65 -7.95 -29.54
C ARG A 316 -5.95 -6.67 -30.00
N MET A 317 -4.98 -6.19 -29.22
CA MET A 317 -4.25 -4.97 -29.52
C MET A 317 -3.48 -5.04 -30.85
N GLN A 318 -2.97 -6.20 -31.26
CA GLN A 318 -2.36 -6.37 -32.59
C GLN A 318 -3.31 -6.02 -33.75
N LYS A 319 -4.63 -6.15 -33.53
CA LYS A 319 -5.67 -5.86 -34.54
C LYS A 319 -6.27 -4.46 -34.35
N GLU A 320 -6.37 -4.02 -33.10
CA GLU A 320 -7.16 -2.82 -32.72
C GLU A 320 -6.33 -1.58 -32.39
N PHE A 321 -4.99 -1.66 -32.35
CA PHE A 321 -4.14 -0.52 -31.94
C PHE A 321 -4.41 0.77 -32.73
N GLY A 322 -4.76 0.66 -34.01
CA GLY A 322 -5.07 1.81 -34.88
C GLY A 322 -6.30 2.61 -34.46
N GLN A 323 -7.15 2.05 -33.58
CA GLN A 323 -8.32 2.74 -33.02
C GLN A 323 -7.93 3.74 -31.92
N TYR A 324 -6.72 3.65 -31.37
CA TYR A 324 -6.26 4.49 -30.28
C TYR A 324 -5.51 5.72 -30.79
N GLN A 325 -5.83 6.89 -30.23
CA GLN A 325 -5.17 8.18 -30.52
C GLN A 325 -4.30 8.67 -29.36
N ARG A 326 -4.28 7.92 -28.25
CA ARG A 326 -3.62 8.24 -26.99
C ARG A 326 -3.17 6.94 -26.33
N GLY A 327 -2.21 7.05 -25.42
CA GLY A 327 -1.86 5.94 -24.54
C GLY A 327 -3.02 5.61 -23.60
N ALA A 328 -3.12 4.36 -23.19
CA ALA A 328 -4.15 3.90 -22.28
C ALA A 328 -3.62 2.84 -21.31
N THR A 329 -4.44 2.50 -20.33
CA THR A 329 -4.23 1.39 -19.41
C THR A 329 -5.26 0.32 -19.72
N ILE A 330 -4.80 -0.92 -19.87
CA ILE A 330 -5.64 -2.10 -20.04
C ILE A 330 -5.85 -2.68 -18.64
N LEU A 331 -7.10 -2.83 -18.21
CA LEU A 331 -7.44 -3.54 -16.98
C LEU A 331 -7.40 -5.04 -17.24
N LEU A 332 -6.78 -5.81 -16.35
CA LEU A 332 -6.89 -7.26 -16.28
C LEU A 332 -7.30 -7.62 -14.85
N ARG A 333 -8.53 -8.10 -14.63
CA ARG A 333 -9.06 -8.50 -13.32
C ARG A 333 -9.57 -9.93 -13.37
N GLU A 334 -9.13 -10.76 -12.43
CA GLU A 334 -9.71 -12.09 -12.23
C GLU A 334 -11.19 -11.97 -11.85
N ASN A 335 -12.02 -12.78 -12.49
CA ASN A 335 -13.43 -12.97 -12.18
C ASN A 335 -13.69 -14.46 -11.96
N THR A 336 -14.23 -14.83 -10.81
CA THR A 336 -14.40 -16.22 -10.41
C THR A 336 -15.88 -16.61 -10.34
N GLN A 337 -16.27 -17.65 -11.05
CA GLN A 337 -17.55 -18.31 -10.85
C GLN A 337 -17.33 -19.59 -10.05
N ARG A 338 -18.03 -19.76 -8.93
CA ARG A 338 -17.88 -20.92 -8.05
C ARG A 338 -19.10 -21.83 -8.14
N TYR A 339 -18.83 -23.13 -8.22
CA TYR A 339 -19.79 -24.22 -8.15
C TYR A 339 -19.51 -25.05 -6.89
N ALA A 340 -20.51 -25.75 -6.37
CA ALA A 340 -20.27 -26.72 -5.29
C ALA A 340 -19.38 -27.87 -5.78
N VAL A 341 -18.67 -28.55 -4.87
CA VAL A 341 -17.69 -29.60 -5.20
C VAL A 341 -18.28 -30.71 -6.09
N ASP A 342 -19.52 -31.11 -5.82
CA ASP A 342 -20.22 -32.17 -6.55
C ASP A 342 -21.32 -31.63 -7.49
N ASP A 343 -21.24 -30.35 -7.87
CA ASP A 343 -22.24 -29.75 -8.74
C ASP A 343 -22.14 -30.33 -10.17
N PRO A 344 -23.16 -31.07 -10.66
CA PRO A 344 -23.13 -31.65 -12.00
C PRO A 344 -23.16 -30.59 -13.12
N ALA A 345 -23.49 -29.33 -12.80
CA ALA A 345 -23.45 -28.21 -13.73
C ALA A 345 -22.05 -27.59 -13.87
N ALA A 346 -21.09 -27.98 -13.02
CA ALA A 346 -19.72 -27.48 -13.11
C ALA A 346 -19.05 -27.93 -14.42
N PRO A 347 -18.53 -27.01 -15.26
CA PRO A 347 -17.85 -27.37 -16.50
C PRO A 347 -16.64 -28.28 -16.26
N SER A 348 -16.49 -29.30 -17.11
CA SER A 348 -15.28 -30.14 -17.13
C SER A 348 -14.12 -29.41 -17.80
N GLN A 349 -12.89 -29.78 -17.46
CA GLN A 349 -11.66 -29.18 -17.99
C GLN A 349 -11.65 -29.10 -19.53
N ASP A 350 -12.11 -30.14 -20.21
CA ASP A 350 -12.09 -30.23 -21.68
C ASP A 350 -13.17 -29.38 -22.36
N SER A 351 -14.16 -28.91 -21.61
CA SER A 351 -15.29 -28.10 -22.10
C SER A 351 -15.12 -26.60 -21.89
N LEU A 352 -14.00 -26.20 -21.28
CA LEU A 352 -13.76 -24.82 -20.89
C LEU A 352 -13.53 -23.90 -22.10
N PRO A 353 -14.12 -22.69 -22.11
CA PRO A 353 -13.80 -21.68 -23.13
C PRO A 353 -12.30 -21.34 -23.11
N PRO A 354 -11.75 -20.82 -24.23
CA PRO A 354 -10.38 -20.31 -24.25
C PRO A 354 -10.15 -19.23 -23.19
N TYR A 355 -8.92 -19.13 -22.68
CA TYR A 355 -8.51 -18.15 -21.66
C TYR A 355 -9.25 -18.27 -20.32
N THR A 356 -9.65 -19.49 -19.95
CA THR A 356 -10.26 -19.78 -18.66
C THR A 356 -9.42 -20.78 -17.87
N VAL A 357 -9.53 -20.73 -16.55
CA VAL A 357 -8.80 -21.61 -15.63
C VAL A 357 -9.81 -22.26 -14.69
N ARG A 358 -9.70 -23.57 -14.48
CA ARG A 358 -10.50 -24.29 -13.50
C ARG A 358 -9.61 -24.73 -12.34
N THR A 359 -10.07 -24.48 -11.12
CA THR A 359 -9.38 -24.90 -9.89
C THR A 359 -10.39 -25.54 -8.95
N GLU A 360 -9.97 -26.59 -8.24
CA GLU A 360 -10.80 -27.25 -7.23
C GLU A 360 -10.22 -27.02 -5.84
N SER A 361 -11.11 -26.87 -4.86
CA SER A 361 -10.76 -26.75 -3.45
C SER A 361 -11.87 -27.34 -2.58
N GLU A 362 -11.65 -27.40 -1.27
CA GLU A 362 -12.68 -27.77 -0.30
C GLU A 362 -13.93 -26.86 -0.35
N PHE A 363 -13.78 -25.62 -0.84
CA PHE A 363 -14.87 -24.65 -0.95
C PHE A 363 -15.70 -24.77 -2.24
N GLY A 364 -15.25 -25.59 -3.21
CA GLY A 364 -15.94 -25.75 -4.49
C GLY A 364 -15.01 -25.77 -5.70
N ILE A 365 -15.64 -25.81 -6.87
CA ILE A 365 -15.01 -25.76 -8.19
C ILE A 365 -15.09 -24.31 -8.70
N ASP A 366 -13.94 -23.69 -8.90
CA ASP A 366 -13.82 -22.33 -9.40
C ASP A 366 -13.50 -22.33 -10.90
N ILE A 367 -14.33 -21.64 -11.68
CA ILE A 367 -14.08 -21.29 -13.07
C ILE A 367 -13.69 -19.81 -13.14
N LYS A 368 -12.46 -19.55 -13.53
CA LYS A 368 -11.85 -18.23 -13.52
C LYS A 368 -11.73 -17.69 -14.93
N THR A 369 -12.08 -16.41 -15.09
CA THR A 369 -11.93 -15.64 -16.33
C THR A 369 -11.19 -14.32 -16.05
N CYS A 370 -10.76 -13.62 -17.10
CA CYS A 370 -10.15 -12.28 -16.98
C CYS A 370 -11.07 -11.22 -17.58
N GLU A 371 -11.59 -10.36 -16.71
CA GLU A 371 -12.40 -9.20 -17.06
C GLU A 371 -11.50 -7.99 -17.38
N THR A 372 -11.93 -7.21 -18.37
CA THR A 372 -11.21 -6.04 -18.90
C THR A 372 -12.10 -4.80 -19.01
N ASP A 373 -13.42 -4.96 -19.01
CA ASP A 373 -14.33 -3.85 -18.80
C ASP A 373 -14.30 -3.44 -17.33
N SER A 374 -13.80 -2.23 -17.07
CA SER A 374 -13.76 -1.60 -15.76
C SER A 374 -15.10 -1.52 -15.02
N LYS A 375 -16.23 -1.62 -15.73
CA LYS A 375 -17.57 -1.51 -15.16
C LYS A 375 -18.26 -2.87 -14.97
N ALA A 376 -17.73 -3.93 -15.56
CA ALA A 376 -18.30 -5.26 -15.39
C ALA A 376 -18.17 -5.71 -13.93
N THR A 377 -19.14 -6.47 -13.46
CA THR A 377 -19.13 -7.02 -12.10
C THR A 377 -18.21 -8.24 -12.05
N THR A 378 -17.23 -8.21 -11.16
CA THR A 378 -16.34 -9.34 -10.87
C THR A 378 -16.68 -9.96 -9.53
N HIS A 379 -16.52 -11.27 -9.46
CA HIS A 379 -16.82 -12.11 -8.31
C HIS A 379 -15.51 -12.63 -7.69
N GLU A 380 -15.40 -12.50 -6.38
CA GLU A 380 -14.24 -12.92 -5.58
C GLU A 380 -14.71 -13.67 -4.34
N TYR A 381 -13.93 -14.66 -3.92
CA TYR A 381 -14.27 -15.50 -2.78
C TYR A 381 -13.11 -15.54 -1.78
N ILE A 382 -13.44 -15.39 -0.51
CA ILE A 382 -12.52 -15.59 0.62
C ILE A 382 -13.11 -16.71 1.47
N ARG A 383 -12.65 -17.95 1.26
CA ARG A 383 -13.34 -19.15 1.75
C ARG A 383 -14.81 -19.12 1.29
N ASP A 384 -15.75 -19.18 2.23
CA ASP A 384 -17.20 -19.14 1.98
C ASP A 384 -17.75 -17.73 1.73
N HIS A 385 -16.95 -16.68 1.98
CA HIS A 385 -17.41 -15.32 1.79
C HIS A 385 -17.37 -14.92 0.32
N HIS A 386 -18.49 -14.42 -0.19
CA HIS A 386 -18.64 -14.01 -1.59
C HIS A 386 -18.71 -12.48 -1.72
N PHE A 387 -17.85 -11.90 -2.55
CA PHE A 387 -17.80 -10.48 -2.84
C PHE A 387 -18.01 -10.23 -4.34
N THR A 388 -18.75 -9.17 -4.64
CA THR A 388 -18.96 -8.64 -5.96
C THR A 388 -18.59 -7.16 -6.00
N ASN A 389 -17.87 -6.75 -7.02
CA ASN A 389 -17.43 -5.36 -7.20
C ASN A 389 -17.30 -5.04 -8.70
N PRO A 390 -17.44 -3.77 -9.12
CA PRO A 390 -17.00 -3.38 -10.46
C PRO A 390 -15.51 -3.69 -10.66
N ALA A 391 -15.11 -4.27 -11.79
CA ALA A 391 -13.75 -4.74 -12.05
C ALA A 391 -12.67 -3.66 -11.86
N GLY A 392 -13.02 -2.40 -12.17
CA GLY A 392 -12.17 -1.24 -12.03
C GLY A 392 -11.97 -0.78 -10.58
N SER A 393 -12.91 -1.11 -9.69
CA SER A 393 -12.90 -0.69 -8.29
C SER A 393 -11.79 -1.40 -7.48
N PHE A 394 -11.61 -0.96 -6.23
CA PHE A 394 -10.63 -1.55 -5.34
C PHE A 394 -11.20 -2.78 -4.64
N PHE A 395 -10.42 -3.87 -4.68
CA PHE A 395 -10.50 -5.00 -3.77
C PHE A 395 -9.11 -5.63 -3.71
N GLN A 396 -8.81 -6.34 -2.64
CA GLN A 396 -7.46 -6.82 -2.34
C GLN A 396 -6.90 -7.66 -3.50
N ASN A 397 -5.64 -7.40 -3.87
CA ASN A 397 -5.06 -7.99 -5.09
C ASN A 397 -4.38 -9.34 -4.86
N ASN A 398 -4.25 -9.78 -3.61
CA ASN A 398 -3.68 -11.08 -3.27
C ASN A 398 -4.74 -11.85 -2.48
N ASN A 399 -5.53 -12.66 -3.17
CA ASN A 399 -6.60 -13.41 -2.52
C ASN A 399 -6.03 -14.54 -1.61
N SER A 400 -4.85 -15.07 -1.94
CA SER A 400 -4.27 -16.22 -1.22
C SER A 400 -3.95 -15.93 0.26
N ILE A 401 -3.54 -14.70 0.60
CA ILE A 401 -3.22 -14.32 1.98
C ILE A 401 -4.45 -13.88 2.79
N LEU A 402 -5.58 -13.54 2.14
CA LEU A 402 -6.76 -12.98 2.81
C LEU A 402 -7.30 -13.87 3.93
N PRO A 403 -7.42 -15.20 3.78
CA PRO A 403 -7.89 -16.05 4.88
C PRO A 403 -7.02 -15.97 6.13
N ILE A 404 -5.68 -15.99 5.97
CA ILE A 404 -4.73 -15.88 7.09
C ILE A 404 -4.84 -14.50 7.73
N PHE A 405 -4.97 -13.47 6.90
CA PHE A 405 -5.05 -12.09 7.35
C PHE A 405 -6.35 -11.80 8.10
N THR A 406 -7.51 -12.16 7.56
CA THR A 406 -8.80 -11.92 8.21
C THR A 406 -8.95 -12.76 9.49
N ASP A 407 -8.41 -13.98 9.54
CA ASP A 407 -8.34 -14.77 10.77
C ASP A 407 -7.49 -14.09 11.84
N TYR A 408 -6.33 -13.55 11.46
CA TYR A 408 -5.49 -12.80 12.39
C TYR A 408 -6.22 -11.59 12.96
N ILE A 409 -6.89 -10.81 12.10
CA ILE A 409 -7.70 -9.68 12.55
C ILE A 409 -8.82 -10.17 13.48
N LYS A 410 -9.54 -11.22 13.11
CA LYS A 410 -10.60 -11.83 13.93
C LYS A 410 -10.13 -12.23 15.33
N GLN A 411 -8.90 -12.74 15.45
CA GLN A 411 -8.29 -13.11 16.73
C GLN A 411 -7.89 -11.90 17.58
N HIS A 412 -7.64 -10.73 16.97
CA HIS A 412 -7.09 -9.56 17.66
C HIS A 412 -8.06 -8.38 17.77
N VAL A 413 -9.28 -8.47 17.23
CA VAL A 413 -10.31 -7.42 17.36
C VAL A 413 -11.00 -7.40 18.72
N LEU A 414 -10.80 -8.45 19.53
CA LEU A 414 -11.18 -8.51 20.94
C LEU A 414 -9.91 -8.59 21.80
N PRO A 415 -9.93 -8.08 23.05
CA PRO A 415 -8.85 -8.30 24.00
C PRO A 415 -8.62 -9.80 24.25
N PRO A 416 -7.38 -10.22 24.52
CA PRO A 416 -7.12 -11.59 24.95
C PRO A 416 -7.92 -11.90 26.22
N PRO A 417 -8.44 -13.14 26.38
CA PRO A 417 -9.16 -13.52 27.58
C PRO A 417 -8.25 -13.36 28.80
N VAL A 418 -8.78 -12.77 29.87
CA VAL A 418 -8.04 -12.64 31.14
C VAL A 418 -7.76 -14.04 31.65
N THR A 419 -6.54 -14.52 31.51
CA THR A 419 -6.10 -15.77 32.14
C THR A 419 -6.03 -15.49 33.63
N SER A 420 -7.00 -15.98 34.39
CA SER A 420 -6.89 -16.07 35.84
C SER A 420 -5.67 -16.96 36.14
N SER A 421 -4.57 -16.33 36.53
CA SER A 421 -3.37 -17.01 36.97
C SER A 421 -3.67 -17.74 38.29
N THR A 422 -4.15 -18.98 38.18
CA THR A 422 -4.12 -19.90 39.31
C THR A 422 -2.67 -20.31 39.50
N SER A 423 -1.98 -19.63 40.42
CA SER A 423 -0.71 -20.08 40.97
C SER A 423 -0.93 -21.44 41.64
N SER A 424 -0.58 -22.54 40.97
CA SER A 424 -0.42 -23.84 41.61
C SER A 424 0.98 -23.89 42.23
N SER A 425 1.14 -23.26 43.39
CA SER A 425 2.14 -23.66 44.37
C SER A 425 1.45 -24.62 45.34
N SER A 426 1.81 -25.89 45.22
CA SER A 426 1.52 -26.95 46.17
C SER A 426 2.25 -26.67 47.48
N GLU A 427 1.51 -26.30 48.52
CA GLU A 427 1.67 -26.57 49.96
C GLU A 427 0.51 -25.79 50.61
N GLU A 428 -0.45 -26.42 51.29
CA GLU A 428 -0.33 -26.71 52.72
C GLU A 428 -1.41 -27.71 53.22
N VAL A 429 -1.09 -28.32 54.36
CA VAL A 429 -1.93 -29.20 55.19
C VAL A 429 -2.81 -28.36 56.16
N ALA A 430 -4.14 -28.41 55.96
CA ALA A 430 -5.26 -28.48 56.95
C ALA A 430 -5.53 -27.30 57.97
N PRO A 431 -6.72 -27.24 58.67
CA PRO A 431 -7.79 -26.25 58.42
C PRO A 431 -8.31 -25.53 59.72
N PRO A 432 -9.59 -25.10 59.83
CA PRO A 432 -10.10 -23.75 59.58
C PRO A 432 -10.52 -22.98 60.85
N SER A 433 -10.68 -21.65 60.74
CA SER A 433 -11.59 -20.92 61.63
C SER A 433 -12.30 -19.76 60.92
N THR A 434 -13.56 -19.61 61.30
CA THR A 434 -14.67 -18.86 60.72
C THR A 434 -14.65 -17.37 61.05
N SER A 435 -14.86 -16.50 60.05
CA SER A 435 -15.90 -15.45 60.02
C SER A 435 -15.62 -14.38 58.95
N SER A 436 -16.59 -14.16 58.08
CA SER A 436 -16.72 -12.99 57.17
C SER A 436 -17.95 -12.17 57.64
N PRO A 437 -18.31 -10.99 57.08
CA PRO A 437 -17.73 -10.29 55.91
C PRO A 437 -17.61 -8.76 56.06
N ALA A 438 -16.92 -8.13 55.10
CA ALA A 438 -17.41 -7.02 54.25
C ALA A 438 -16.28 -6.05 53.87
N SER A 439 -15.70 -6.27 52.70
CA SER A 439 -15.07 -5.19 51.93
C SER A 439 -15.38 -5.43 50.46
N SER A 440 -16.29 -4.64 49.94
CA SER A 440 -16.66 -4.55 48.53
C SER A 440 -15.45 -4.10 47.70
N SER A 441 -14.71 -5.06 47.15
CA SER A 441 -13.75 -4.80 46.08
C SER A 441 -14.55 -4.62 44.78
N SER A 442 -14.61 -3.38 44.29
CA SER A 442 -15.09 -3.06 42.95
C SER A 442 -14.22 -3.76 41.91
N SER A 443 -14.66 -4.90 41.42
CA SER A 443 -14.12 -5.48 40.20
C SER A 443 -14.46 -4.53 39.05
N SER A 444 -13.45 -3.94 38.41
CA SER A 444 -13.64 -3.23 37.15
C SER A 444 -14.08 -4.26 36.10
N SER A 445 -15.39 -4.45 35.94
CA SER A 445 -15.92 -5.31 34.89
C SER A 445 -15.53 -4.70 33.55
N SER A 446 -14.52 -5.27 32.88
CA SER A 446 -14.25 -4.93 31.49
C SER A 446 -15.52 -5.27 30.70
N SER A 447 -16.24 -4.26 30.23
CA SER A 447 -17.46 -4.46 29.47
C SER A 447 -17.14 -5.23 28.20
N GLU A 448 -17.92 -6.28 27.94
CA GLU A 448 -17.83 -7.07 26.72
C GLU A 448 -17.95 -6.16 25.49
N ILE A 449 -17.01 -6.30 24.55
CA ILE A 449 -17.06 -5.61 23.25
C ILE A 449 -18.11 -6.29 22.38
N LYS A 450 -19.08 -5.52 21.90
CA LYS A 450 -20.25 -5.98 21.14
C LYS A 450 -20.35 -5.36 19.76
N TYR A 451 -19.67 -4.24 19.54
CA TYR A 451 -19.85 -3.42 18.35
C TYR A 451 -18.54 -3.26 17.58
N LEU A 452 -18.66 -3.28 16.25
CA LEU A 452 -17.57 -2.95 15.32
C LEU A 452 -17.91 -1.68 14.55
N ILE A 453 -16.93 -0.78 14.46
CA ILE A 453 -16.91 0.28 13.46
C ILE A 453 -15.73 -0.02 12.52
N ASP A 454 -16.01 -0.19 11.24
CA ASP A 454 -15.03 -0.40 10.18
C ASP A 454 -14.91 0.90 9.38
N ALA A 455 -13.90 1.71 9.69
CA ALA A 455 -13.67 2.99 9.03
C ALA A 455 -12.78 2.79 7.81
N TYR A 456 -13.15 3.45 6.70
CA TYR A 456 -12.59 3.19 5.37
C TYR A 456 -12.95 1.78 4.87
N SER A 457 -14.20 1.36 5.11
CA SER A 457 -14.63 -0.04 4.91
C SER A 457 -14.57 -0.50 3.46
N GLY A 458 -14.48 0.41 2.48
CA GLY A 458 -14.57 0.10 1.06
C GLY A 458 -15.83 -0.71 0.76
N SER A 459 -15.65 -1.90 0.16
CA SER A 459 -16.72 -2.84 -0.17
C SER A 459 -17.07 -3.84 0.95
N GLY A 460 -16.63 -3.56 2.19
CA GLY A 460 -17.09 -4.23 3.40
C GLY A 460 -16.28 -5.46 3.81
N LEU A 461 -15.00 -5.57 3.41
CA LEU A 461 -14.16 -6.74 3.70
C LEU A 461 -14.19 -7.12 5.19
N PHE A 462 -13.80 -6.21 6.08
CA PHE A 462 -13.75 -6.49 7.52
C PHE A 462 -15.15 -6.55 8.13
N THR A 463 -16.03 -5.59 7.79
CA THR A 463 -17.43 -5.59 8.26
C THR A 463 -18.12 -6.94 8.04
N ILE A 464 -17.93 -7.58 6.88
CA ILE A 464 -18.57 -8.85 6.51
C ILE A 464 -17.83 -10.05 7.12
N THR A 465 -16.51 -10.14 6.96
CA THR A 465 -15.74 -11.31 7.43
C THR A 465 -15.69 -11.42 8.96
N LEU A 466 -15.82 -10.29 9.66
CA LEU A 466 -15.82 -10.24 11.12
C LEU A 466 -17.22 -10.21 11.72
N ALA A 467 -18.28 -10.18 10.90
CA ALA A 467 -19.65 -10.02 11.38
C ALA A 467 -20.01 -11.05 12.47
N SER A 468 -19.49 -12.28 12.38
CA SER A 468 -19.73 -13.37 13.36
C SER A 468 -19.21 -13.10 14.77
N VAL A 469 -18.32 -12.12 14.96
CA VAL A 469 -17.73 -11.77 16.25
C VAL A 469 -18.57 -10.75 17.01
N PHE A 470 -19.31 -9.90 16.29
CA PHE A 470 -19.97 -8.74 16.87
C PHE A 470 -21.49 -8.88 16.81
N GLN A 471 -22.16 -8.24 17.76
CA GLN A 471 -23.62 -8.13 17.74
C GLN A 471 -24.07 -7.25 16.57
N HIS A 472 -23.41 -6.09 16.37
CA HIS A 472 -23.65 -5.19 15.25
C HIS A 472 -22.33 -4.61 14.71
N SER A 473 -22.25 -4.45 13.40
CA SER A 473 -21.10 -3.85 12.71
C SER A 473 -21.54 -2.69 11.83
N THR A 474 -20.75 -1.63 11.76
CA THR A 474 -20.99 -0.50 10.87
C THR A 474 -19.76 -0.18 10.03
N GLY A 475 -19.87 -0.41 8.73
CA GLY A 475 -18.87 -0.03 7.73
C GLY A 475 -19.12 1.38 7.21
N ILE A 476 -18.07 2.20 7.14
CA ILE A 476 -18.18 3.60 6.74
C ILE A 476 -17.07 3.93 5.76
N ASP A 477 -17.45 4.52 4.62
CA ASP A 477 -16.53 4.94 3.57
C ASP A 477 -17.08 6.21 2.90
N ILE A 478 -16.20 7.02 2.33
CA ILE A 478 -16.59 8.23 1.58
C ILE A 478 -17.14 7.87 0.19
N ALA A 479 -16.73 6.75 -0.38
CA ALA A 479 -17.12 6.32 -1.72
C ALA A 479 -18.49 5.64 -1.70
N ALA A 480 -19.52 6.37 -2.13
CA ALA A 480 -20.89 5.86 -2.20
C ALA A 480 -21.03 4.58 -3.04
N ASP A 481 -20.28 4.46 -4.14
CA ASP A 481 -20.27 3.26 -4.98
C ASP A 481 -19.69 2.04 -4.25
N SER A 482 -18.64 2.25 -3.44
CA SER A 482 -18.07 1.18 -2.60
C SER A 482 -19.05 0.73 -1.53
N ILE A 483 -19.79 1.67 -0.92
CA ILE A 483 -20.85 1.37 0.05
C ILE A 483 -22.03 0.64 -0.59
N ALA A 484 -22.38 0.95 -1.84
CA ALA A 484 -23.39 0.20 -2.58
C ALA A 484 -22.94 -1.27 -2.79
N SER A 485 -21.70 -1.49 -3.22
CA SER A 485 -21.10 -2.83 -3.29
C SER A 485 -21.09 -3.51 -1.92
N ALA A 486 -20.76 -2.79 -0.84
CA ALA A 486 -20.72 -3.34 0.51
C ALA A 486 -22.09 -3.88 0.98
N ARG A 487 -23.17 -3.15 0.71
CA ARG A 487 -24.54 -3.61 1.00
C ARG A 487 -24.90 -4.85 0.20
N GLN A 488 -24.57 -4.88 -1.09
CA GLN A 488 -24.78 -6.05 -1.94
C GLN A 488 -23.97 -7.25 -1.42
N ASN A 489 -22.71 -7.04 -1.05
CA ASN A 489 -21.85 -8.09 -0.52
C ASN A 489 -22.38 -8.63 0.81
N ALA A 490 -22.86 -7.77 1.71
CA ALA A 490 -23.49 -8.23 2.95
C ALA A 490 -24.71 -9.11 2.67
N ALA A 491 -25.57 -8.72 1.73
CA ALA A 491 -26.72 -9.52 1.31
C ALA A 491 -26.31 -10.88 0.71
N LEU A 492 -25.27 -10.92 -0.13
CA LEU A 492 -24.71 -12.17 -0.69
C LEU A 492 -24.17 -13.12 0.39
N ASN A 493 -23.76 -12.58 1.54
CA ASN A 493 -23.28 -13.34 2.69
C ASN A 493 -24.38 -13.59 3.75
N GLY A 494 -25.65 -13.34 3.43
CA GLY A 494 -26.77 -13.55 4.35
C GLY A 494 -26.76 -12.62 5.57
N LEU A 495 -26.12 -11.45 5.46
CA LEU A 495 -26.04 -10.45 6.53
C LEU A 495 -27.05 -9.32 6.26
N GLY A 496 -28.06 -9.23 7.13
CA GLY A 496 -29.06 -8.17 7.10
C GLY A 496 -28.57 -6.86 7.73
N GLU A 497 -29.37 -5.78 7.56
CA GLU A 497 -29.07 -4.46 8.15
C GLU A 497 -29.14 -4.46 9.69
N ASP A 498 -29.82 -5.43 10.29
CA ASP A 498 -29.84 -5.69 11.73
C ASP A 498 -28.47 -6.16 12.25
N ARG A 499 -27.59 -6.65 11.38
CA ARG A 499 -26.24 -7.08 11.74
C ARG A 499 -25.14 -6.19 11.17
N CYS A 500 -25.25 -5.81 9.90
CA CYS A 500 -24.24 -5.04 9.19
C CYS A 500 -24.87 -3.82 8.52
N LYS A 501 -24.50 -2.63 8.98
CA LYS A 501 -24.93 -1.36 8.39
C LYS A 501 -23.78 -0.71 7.62
N PHE A 502 -24.08 -0.08 6.50
CA PHE A 502 -23.08 0.65 5.71
C PHE A 502 -23.51 2.10 5.47
N ILE A 503 -22.59 3.04 5.70
CA ILE A 503 -22.83 4.48 5.63
C ILE A 503 -21.82 5.12 4.68
N ALA A 504 -22.32 5.89 3.71
CA ALA A 504 -21.48 6.76 2.89
C ALA A 504 -21.30 8.10 3.60
N ALA A 505 -20.15 8.32 4.23
CA ALA A 505 -19.88 9.53 5.01
C ALA A 505 -18.40 9.89 4.98
N ASP A 506 -18.12 11.18 5.18
CA ASP A 506 -16.75 11.64 5.39
C ASP A 506 -16.23 11.13 6.74
N ALA A 507 -14.97 10.68 6.77
CA ALA A 507 -14.34 10.19 7.99
C ALA A 507 -14.32 11.28 9.08
N GLY A 508 -14.25 12.55 8.69
CA GLY A 508 -14.35 13.73 9.55
C GLY A 508 -15.72 13.95 10.19
N GLU A 509 -16.74 13.16 9.87
CA GLU A 509 -18.07 13.22 10.52
C GLU A 509 -18.54 11.86 11.04
N LEU A 510 -17.64 10.87 11.06
CA LEU A 510 -17.94 9.45 11.25
C LEU A 510 -18.75 9.15 12.52
N PHE A 511 -18.32 9.71 13.65
CA PHE A 511 -18.91 9.42 14.96
C PHE A 511 -20.16 10.24 15.28
N LYS A 512 -20.58 11.18 14.42
CA LYS A 512 -21.84 11.91 14.63
C LYS A 512 -23.07 11.01 14.44
N SER A 513 -22.94 9.95 13.65
CA SER A 513 -24.05 9.10 13.21
C SER A 513 -24.12 7.72 13.89
N VAL A 514 -23.08 7.35 14.64
CA VAL A 514 -22.96 6.03 15.29
C VAL A 514 -23.27 6.17 16.78
N GLN A 515 -24.21 5.37 17.29
CA GLN A 515 -24.70 5.43 18.68
C GLN A 515 -24.15 4.32 19.59
N TYR A 516 -23.02 3.70 19.21
CA TYR A 516 -22.44 2.61 20.00
C TYR A 516 -21.79 3.11 21.29
N ASN A 517 -21.89 2.31 22.35
CA ASN A 517 -21.16 2.57 23.58
C ASN A 517 -19.65 2.38 23.31
N PRO A 518 -18.79 3.41 23.51
CA PRO A 518 -17.36 3.29 23.23
C PRO A 518 -16.67 2.21 24.06
N ASP A 519 -17.12 1.94 25.30
CA ASP A 519 -16.57 0.89 26.16
C ASP A 519 -16.83 -0.53 25.63
N GLN A 520 -17.75 -0.67 24.68
CA GLN A 520 -18.14 -1.93 24.05
C GLN A 520 -17.83 -1.96 22.56
N THR A 521 -16.98 -1.05 22.07
CA THR A 521 -16.72 -0.88 20.64
C THR A 521 -15.25 -1.11 20.30
N THR A 522 -15.01 -1.88 19.23
CA THR A 522 -13.72 -1.92 18.51
C THR A 522 -13.84 -1.09 17.23
N VAL A 523 -12.82 -0.30 16.92
CA VAL A 523 -12.69 0.37 15.61
C VAL A 523 -11.59 -0.29 14.79
N ILE A 524 -11.89 -0.67 13.55
CA ILE A 524 -10.88 -1.04 12.54
C ILE A 524 -10.65 0.15 11.61
N LEU A 525 -9.39 0.40 11.28
CA LEU A 525 -8.97 1.45 10.34
C LEU A 525 -8.22 0.80 9.17
N ASP A 526 -8.63 1.06 7.93
CA ASP A 526 -7.87 0.73 6.71
C ASP A 526 -7.74 1.95 5.77
N PRO A 527 -7.06 3.03 6.21
CA PRO A 527 -7.02 4.28 5.46
C PRO A 527 -6.16 4.18 4.19
N PRO A 528 -6.33 5.13 3.25
CA PRO A 528 -5.45 5.23 2.08
C PRO A 528 -3.99 5.48 2.47
N ARG A 529 -3.05 5.35 1.51
CA ARG A 529 -1.59 5.50 1.73
C ARG A 529 -1.12 6.77 2.46
N LYS A 530 -1.92 7.84 2.47
CA LYS A 530 -1.64 9.09 3.19
C LYS A 530 -1.88 8.99 4.72
N GLY A 531 -2.47 7.89 5.19
CA GLY A 531 -2.92 7.71 6.57
C GLY A 531 -4.25 8.41 6.86
N CYS A 532 -4.56 8.50 8.15
CA CYS A 532 -5.67 9.26 8.69
C CYS A 532 -5.37 10.77 8.66
N ASP A 533 -6.40 11.59 8.54
CA ASP A 533 -6.26 13.03 8.80
C ASP A 533 -6.41 13.36 10.30
N ALA A 534 -5.97 14.55 10.68
CA ALA A 534 -5.97 14.99 12.08
C ALA A 534 -7.39 15.09 12.67
N ASP A 535 -8.37 15.48 11.86
CA ASP A 535 -9.76 15.63 12.28
C ASP A 535 -10.38 14.26 12.62
N PHE A 536 -10.09 13.24 11.81
CA PHE A 536 -10.47 11.86 12.07
C PHE A 536 -9.84 11.32 13.36
N LEU A 537 -8.51 11.46 13.51
CA LEU A 537 -7.80 10.99 14.72
C LEU A 537 -8.33 11.67 15.98
N GLY A 538 -8.62 12.97 15.90
CA GLY A 538 -9.25 13.72 16.99
C GLY A 538 -10.62 13.18 17.36
N GLN A 539 -11.45 12.82 16.37
CA GLN A 539 -12.76 12.22 16.64
C GLN A 539 -12.68 10.82 17.21
N LEU A 540 -11.79 9.98 16.67
CA LEU A 540 -11.55 8.62 17.19
C LEU A 540 -11.15 8.67 18.67
N ARG A 541 -10.31 9.63 19.06
CA ARG A 541 -9.91 9.81 20.46
C ARG A 541 -11.05 10.33 21.34
N ARG A 542 -11.88 11.25 20.84
CA ARG A 542 -13.06 11.74 21.57
C ARG A 542 -14.13 10.66 21.76
N PHE A 543 -14.39 9.87 20.73
CA PHE A 543 -15.26 8.70 20.83
C PHE A 543 -14.66 7.68 21.80
N GLY A 544 -13.37 7.41 21.67
CA GLY A 544 -12.60 6.63 22.66
C GLY A 544 -13.01 5.16 22.73
N PRO A 545 -13.08 4.42 21.60
CA PRO A 545 -13.40 3.01 21.60
C PRO A 545 -12.46 2.22 22.52
N ARG A 546 -12.94 1.11 23.08
CA ARG A 546 -12.13 0.25 23.95
C ARG A 546 -10.88 -0.28 23.25
N ARG A 547 -10.97 -0.51 21.93
CA ARG A 547 -9.89 -1.10 21.13
C ARG A 547 -9.85 -0.52 19.72
N VAL A 548 -8.65 -0.40 19.17
CA VAL A 548 -8.42 0.01 17.77
C VAL A 548 -7.51 -0.99 17.08
N VAL A 549 -7.88 -1.44 15.89
CA VAL A 549 -7.01 -2.23 15.00
C VAL A 549 -6.73 -1.41 13.75
N TYR A 550 -5.48 -1.02 13.56
CA TYR A 550 -5.06 -0.19 12.44
C TYR A 550 -4.35 -1.08 11.41
N VAL A 551 -4.95 -1.22 10.23
CA VAL A 551 -4.38 -1.85 9.02
C VAL A 551 -3.83 -0.76 8.09
N SER A 552 -2.66 -0.99 7.47
CA SER A 552 -2.09 0.00 6.55
C SER A 552 -1.11 -0.58 5.53
N CYS A 553 -1.30 -0.21 4.26
CA CYS A 553 -0.35 -0.46 3.19
C CYS A 553 0.84 0.54 3.17
N ASN A 554 0.84 1.52 4.08
CA ASN A 554 1.96 2.43 4.33
C ASN A 554 2.26 2.49 5.83
N VAL A 555 3.25 1.70 6.26
CA VAL A 555 3.62 1.60 7.67
C VAL A 555 4.25 2.88 8.24
N HIS A 556 4.75 3.79 7.39
CA HIS A 556 5.33 5.06 7.83
C HIS A 556 4.26 6.06 8.27
N THR A 557 3.18 6.21 7.50
CA THR A 557 2.03 7.03 7.92
C THR A 557 1.24 6.36 9.05
N GLN A 558 1.16 5.02 9.06
CA GLN A 558 0.62 4.28 10.20
C GLN A 558 1.39 4.58 11.50
N ALA A 559 2.72 4.53 11.47
CA ALA A 559 3.55 4.84 12.63
C ALA A 559 3.27 6.25 13.18
N ARG A 560 3.19 7.26 12.29
CA ARG A 560 2.79 8.63 12.67
C ARG A 560 1.43 8.66 13.37
N ASP A 561 0.42 8.05 12.75
CA ASP A 561 -0.96 8.11 13.23
C ASP A 561 -1.12 7.37 14.56
N VAL A 562 -0.50 6.19 14.69
CA VAL A 562 -0.41 5.45 15.96
C VAL A 562 0.30 6.29 17.02
N GLY A 563 1.38 6.98 16.64
CA GLY A 563 2.08 7.93 17.52
C GLY A 563 1.16 8.98 18.11
N VAL A 564 0.26 9.56 17.31
CA VAL A 564 -0.75 10.53 17.78
C VAL A 564 -1.71 9.90 18.80
N LEU A 565 -2.19 8.68 18.54
CA LEU A 565 -3.08 7.95 19.45
C LEU A 565 -2.40 7.60 20.77
N VAL A 566 -1.11 7.26 20.72
CA VAL A 566 -0.32 6.85 21.88
C VAL A 566 0.17 8.02 22.69
N ARG A 567 0.51 9.17 22.11
CA ARG A 567 0.87 10.37 22.90
C ARG A 567 -0.35 10.94 23.62
N GLY A 568 -1.53 10.86 23.00
CA GLY A 568 -2.77 11.32 23.63
C GLY A 568 -2.81 12.83 23.90
N GLU A 569 -2.14 13.65 23.07
CA GLU A 569 -2.09 15.11 23.25
C GLU A 569 -3.45 15.78 22.99
N GLY A 570 -3.95 16.60 23.91
CA GLY A 570 -5.26 17.26 23.78
C GLY A 570 -6.43 16.40 24.23
N GLU A 571 -7.65 16.74 23.81
CA GLU A 571 -8.88 16.09 24.29
C GLU A 571 -9.06 14.65 23.80
N GLY A 572 -9.67 13.80 24.63
CA GLY A 572 -10.02 12.42 24.32
C GLY A 572 -9.09 11.39 24.96
N ARG A 573 -9.29 10.13 24.59
CA ARG A 573 -8.60 8.98 25.18
C ARG A 573 -7.21 8.78 24.58
N ARG A 574 -6.33 8.17 25.37
CA ARG A 574 -4.99 7.71 24.99
C ARG A 574 -5.02 6.21 24.75
N TYR A 575 -4.11 5.73 23.90
CA TYR A 575 -3.94 4.31 23.63
C TYR A 575 -2.53 3.83 23.96
N GLU A 576 -2.39 2.54 24.16
CA GLU A 576 -1.13 1.82 24.18
C GLU A 576 -1.08 0.81 23.04
N ILE A 577 0.12 0.50 22.56
CA ILE A 577 0.32 -0.47 21.49
C ILE A 577 0.43 -1.86 22.10
N GLU A 578 -0.52 -2.74 21.80
CA GLU A 578 -0.48 -4.15 22.21
C GLU A 578 0.48 -4.95 21.32
N SER A 579 0.36 -4.80 19.99
CA SER A 579 1.19 -5.53 19.04
C SER A 579 1.37 -4.81 17.72
N LEU A 580 2.49 -5.10 17.05
CA LEU A 580 2.85 -4.60 15.73
C LEU A 580 3.36 -5.77 14.87
N ARG A 581 2.88 -5.87 13.64
CA ARG A 581 3.26 -6.95 12.71
C ARG A 581 3.11 -6.53 11.25
N GLY A 582 3.92 -7.10 10.37
CA GLY A 582 3.73 -7.02 8.92
C GLY A 582 3.05 -8.26 8.31
N PHE A 583 2.36 -8.06 7.19
CA PHE A 583 1.83 -9.11 6.32
C PHE A 583 2.34 -8.89 4.89
N ASP A 584 2.75 -9.97 4.25
CA ASP A 584 3.28 -9.92 2.90
C ASP A 584 2.16 -10.06 1.85
N PHE A 585 1.40 -8.99 1.64
CA PHE A 585 0.41 -8.96 0.56
C PHE A 585 1.04 -8.94 -0.84
N PHE A 586 2.32 -8.57 -0.95
CA PHE A 586 2.99 -8.38 -2.23
C PHE A 586 4.39 -9.01 -2.22
N PRO A 587 4.50 -10.35 -2.25
CA PRO A 587 5.77 -11.05 -2.40
C PRO A 587 6.57 -10.52 -3.60
N GLN A 588 7.90 -10.66 -3.55
CA GLN A 588 8.84 -10.12 -4.53
C GLN A 588 8.94 -8.58 -4.57
N THR A 589 8.19 -7.87 -3.74
CA THR A 589 8.20 -6.41 -3.65
C THR A 589 8.60 -5.90 -2.26
N GLY A 590 8.99 -4.61 -2.19
CA GLY A 590 9.24 -3.88 -0.94
C GLY A 590 8.01 -3.59 -0.08
N HIS A 591 6.79 -3.82 -0.58
CA HIS A 591 5.58 -3.47 0.15
C HIS A 591 5.31 -4.41 1.32
N VAL A 592 4.88 -3.86 2.44
CA VAL A 592 4.43 -4.58 3.63
C VAL A 592 3.12 -3.97 4.12
N GLU A 593 2.15 -4.82 4.42
CA GLU A 593 0.88 -4.42 5.04
C GLU A 593 1.06 -4.48 6.56
N GLY A 594 0.97 -3.36 7.26
CA GLY A 594 1.16 -3.29 8.71
C GLY A 594 -0.15 -3.45 9.47
N VAL A 595 -0.12 -4.18 10.58
CA VAL A 595 -1.21 -4.24 11.56
C VAL A 595 -0.67 -3.76 12.91
N ALA A 596 -1.33 -2.74 13.46
CA ALA A 596 -1.12 -2.27 14.83
C ALA A 596 -2.40 -2.47 15.64
N VAL A 597 -2.28 -3.15 16.78
CA VAL A 597 -3.40 -3.40 17.70
C VAL A 597 -3.21 -2.51 18.91
N LEU A 598 -4.21 -1.71 19.24
CA LEU A 598 -4.14 -0.69 20.29
C LEU A 598 -5.25 -0.88 21.31
N ASN A 599 -4.89 -0.72 22.58
CA ASN A 599 -5.84 -0.72 23.69
C ASN A 599 -6.00 0.68 24.26
N ARG A 600 -7.22 1.03 24.61
CA ARG A 600 -7.47 2.27 25.33
C ARG A 600 -6.87 2.16 26.73
N VAL A 601 -6.10 3.17 27.14
CA VAL A 601 -5.59 3.28 28.51
C VAL A 601 -6.73 3.71 29.42
N GLU A 602 -6.96 2.96 30.51
CA GLU A 602 -7.89 3.35 31.55
C GLU A 602 -7.23 4.42 32.44
N ASN A 603 -7.96 5.49 32.75
CA ASN A 603 -7.46 6.62 33.53
C ASN A 603 -7.49 6.35 35.04
#